data_AF-A0A919LV67-F1
#
_entry.id   AF-A0A919LV67-F1
#
_cell.length_a   1.000
_cell.length_b   1.000
_cell.length_c   1.000
_cell.angle_alpha   90.00
_cell.angle_beta   90.00
_cell.angle_gamma   90.00
#
_symmetry.space_group_name_H-M   'P 1'
#
loop_
_entity.id
_entity.type
_entity.pdbx_description
1 polymer ?
#
loop_
_entity_poly.entity_id
_entity_poly.type
_entity_poly.pdbx_seq_one_letter_code
_entity_poly.pdbx_strand_id
1 'polypeptide(L)'
;MENGRAKIVPLPAYKPSPAIRYAVQSGPMLIENGVINWRLKPSASSRKLRNGVGIDKQGRVVFMLSDRETNFYDFACYAQSKLGVRQMLYLDGTLSKMYRKGGSVPWQYHPFVTMITVERK
;
A
#
# COMPACT_ATOMS: atom_id res chain seq x y z
N MET A 1 5.45 -9.66 7.43
CA MET A 1 5.62 -9.30 8.86
C MET A 1 6.62 -10.26 9.48
N GLU A 2 7.73 -9.73 9.99
CA GLU A 2 8.82 -10.49 10.63
C GLU A 2 9.00 -9.94 12.05
N ASN A 3 8.92 -10.79 13.08
CA ASN A 3 9.08 -10.40 14.50
C ASN A 3 8.22 -9.18 14.93
N GLY A 4 6.97 -9.13 14.45
CA GLY A 4 6.04 -8.02 14.74
C GLY A 4 6.32 -6.72 13.98
N ARG A 5 7.32 -6.69 13.09
CA ARG A 5 7.62 -5.55 12.21
C ARG A 5 7.17 -5.82 10.77
N ALA A 6 6.50 -4.85 10.18
CA ALA A 6 6.22 -4.85 8.76
C ALA A 6 7.46 -4.41 7.97
N LYS A 7 7.63 -4.96 6.78
CA LYS A 7 8.65 -4.57 5.81
C LYS A 7 8.01 -4.56 4.43
N ILE A 8 8.38 -3.57 3.62
CA ILE A 8 8.08 -3.49 2.19
C ILE A 8 9.45 -3.44 1.51
N VAL A 9 9.73 -4.41 0.65
CA VAL A 9 11.03 -4.59 0.00
C VAL A 9 10.84 -4.88 -1.49
N PRO A 10 11.78 -4.49 -2.36
CA PRO A 10 11.82 -4.97 -3.73
C PRO A 10 11.95 -6.50 -3.79
N LEU A 11 11.47 -7.11 -4.87
CA LEU A 11 11.53 -8.56 -5.06
C LEU A 11 12.96 -9.14 -4.91
N PRO A 12 14.04 -8.52 -5.46
CA PRO A 12 15.40 -9.03 -5.27
C PRO A 12 15.92 -8.96 -3.82
N ALA A 13 15.33 -8.11 -2.99
CA ALA A 13 15.70 -7.96 -1.58
C ALA A 13 14.86 -8.87 -0.67
N TYR A 14 13.83 -9.54 -1.19
CA TYR A 14 13.04 -10.49 -0.44
C TYR A 14 13.85 -11.75 -0.13
N LYS A 15 13.92 -12.11 1.15
CA LYS A 15 14.53 -13.37 1.62
C LYS A 15 13.49 -14.14 2.41
N PRO A 16 13.15 -15.39 2.01
CA PRO A 16 12.22 -16.20 2.77
C PRO A 16 12.82 -16.50 4.15
N SER A 17 11.97 -16.49 5.18
CA SER A 17 12.36 -16.74 6.57
C SER A 17 11.17 -17.34 7.33
N PRO A 18 11.37 -18.34 8.20
CA PRO A 18 10.31 -18.89 9.05
C PRO A 18 9.66 -17.84 9.97
N ALA A 19 10.35 -16.72 10.24
CA ALA A 19 9.81 -15.62 11.04
C ALA A 19 8.77 -14.77 10.28
N ILE A 20 8.65 -14.94 8.96
CA ILE A 20 7.66 -14.24 8.13
C ILE A 20 6.32 -14.97 8.22
N ARG A 21 5.36 -14.37 8.94
CA ARG A 21 4.01 -14.96 9.08
C ARG A 21 3.10 -14.70 7.89
N TYR A 22 3.26 -13.53 7.29
CA TYR A 22 2.43 -13.05 6.19
C TYR A 22 3.29 -12.25 5.21
N ALA A 23 3.08 -12.50 3.93
CA ALA A 23 3.67 -11.78 2.81
C ALA A 23 2.65 -11.69 1.67
N VAL A 24 2.60 -10.53 1.02
CA VAL A 24 1.83 -10.31 -0.20
C VAL A 24 2.76 -9.69 -1.22
N GLN A 25 2.64 -10.11 -2.47
CA GLN A 25 3.32 -9.49 -3.60
C GLN A 25 2.32 -8.62 -4.35
N SER A 26 2.73 -7.40 -4.67
CA SER A 26 2.00 -6.52 -5.60
C SER A 26 2.98 -5.56 -6.30
N GLY A 27 2.47 -4.58 -7.03
CA GLY A 27 3.27 -3.55 -7.67
C GLY A 27 2.43 -2.55 -8.46
N PRO A 28 2.94 -1.32 -8.66
CA PRO A 28 4.34 -0.93 -8.45
C PRO A 28 4.70 -0.52 -7.01
N MET A 29 6.00 -0.58 -6.69
CA MET A 29 6.55 0.11 -5.52
C MET A 29 6.56 1.62 -5.80
N LEU A 30 5.96 2.40 -4.91
CA LEU A 30 5.72 3.83 -5.10
C LEU A 30 6.78 4.70 -4.42
N ILE A 31 7.19 4.32 -3.21
CA ILE A 31 8.21 5.02 -2.43
C ILE A 31 9.20 3.98 -1.92
N GLU A 32 10.48 4.25 -2.11
CA GLU A 32 11.59 3.45 -1.61
C GLU A 32 12.60 4.34 -0.89
N ASN A 33 12.92 4.01 0.35
CA ASN A 33 13.80 4.73 1.27
C ASN A 33 13.49 6.23 1.35
N GLY A 34 12.21 6.58 1.31
CA GLY A 34 11.74 7.96 1.32
C GLY A 34 11.93 8.70 0.00
N VAL A 35 12.26 8.01 -1.09
CA VAL A 35 12.36 8.55 -2.44
C VAL A 35 11.19 8.02 -3.28
N ILE A 36 10.48 8.91 -3.97
CA ILE A 36 9.41 8.51 -4.89
C ILE A 36 10.05 7.82 -6.10
N ASN A 37 9.49 6.70 -6.52
CA ASN A 37 9.98 5.94 -7.67
C ASN A 37 10.01 6.82 -8.93
N TRP A 38 11.19 7.01 -9.51
CA TRP A 38 11.43 7.89 -10.66
C TRP A 38 10.61 7.54 -11.91
N ARG A 39 10.13 6.29 -12.01
CA ARG A 39 9.24 5.85 -13.11
C ARG A 39 7.84 6.47 -13.02
N LEU A 40 7.46 7.00 -11.86
CA LEU A 40 6.18 7.67 -11.66
C LEU A 40 6.26 9.09 -12.19
N LYS A 41 5.61 9.33 -13.33
CA LYS A 41 5.59 10.65 -13.96
C LYS A 41 4.44 11.50 -13.41
N PRO A 42 4.67 12.77 -13.04
CA PRO A 42 3.59 13.71 -12.69
C PRO A 42 2.57 13.87 -13.83
N SER A 43 3.04 13.82 -15.07
CA SER A 43 2.23 13.95 -16.29
C SER A 43 1.52 12.66 -16.72
N ALA A 44 1.60 11.58 -15.93
CA ALA A 44 0.94 10.33 -16.27
C ALA A 44 -0.58 10.51 -16.39
N SER A 45 -1.14 10.13 -17.55
CA SER A 45 -2.57 10.30 -17.87
C SER A 45 -3.49 9.33 -17.13
N SER A 46 -2.97 8.19 -16.65
CA SER A 46 -3.78 7.19 -15.94
C SER A 46 -4.17 7.69 -14.54
N ARG A 47 -5.40 8.19 -14.42
CA ARG A 47 -6.06 8.48 -13.16
C ARG A 47 -7.07 7.36 -12.85
N LYS A 48 -6.97 6.82 -11.63
CA LYS A 48 -7.83 5.75 -11.11
C LYS A 48 -7.95 5.91 -9.60
N LEU A 49 -8.92 5.26 -8.96
CA LEU A 49 -8.84 5.03 -7.53
C LEU A 49 -7.58 4.20 -7.23
N ARG A 50 -6.79 4.64 -6.27
CA ARG A 50 -5.53 4.00 -5.89
C ARG A 50 -5.62 3.57 -4.43
N ASN A 51 -5.09 2.38 -4.15
CA ASN A 51 -4.87 1.92 -2.80
C ASN A 51 -3.37 1.69 -2.57
N GLY A 52 -2.97 1.55 -1.33
CA GLY A 52 -1.60 1.16 -1.04
C GLY A 52 -1.37 0.91 0.42
N VAL A 53 -0.30 0.18 0.69
CA VAL A 53 0.25 -0.02 2.03
C VAL A 53 1.60 0.65 2.11
N GLY A 54 1.83 1.39 3.19
CA GLY A 54 3.08 2.07 3.46
C GLY A 54 3.58 1.85 4.87
N ILE A 55 4.83 2.24 5.10
CA ILE A 55 5.48 2.26 6.41
C ILE A 55 6.02 3.66 6.64
N ASP A 56 5.63 4.28 7.76
CA ASP A 56 6.12 5.61 8.14
C ASP A 56 7.48 5.56 8.88
N LYS A 57 8.00 6.73 9.24
CA LYS A 57 9.29 6.87 9.96
C LYS A 57 9.30 6.16 11.33
N GLN A 58 8.14 5.94 11.94
CA GLN A 58 7.99 5.27 13.22
C GLN A 58 7.81 3.75 13.06
N GLY A 59 7.82 3.23 11.82
CA GLY A 59 7.60 1.82 11.54
C GLY A 59 6.13 1.41 11.59
N ARG A 60 5.19 2.37 11.64
CA ARG A 60 3.76 2.08 11.64
C ARG A 60 3.28 1.78 10.23
N VAL A 61 2.39 0.81 10.12
CA VAL A 61 1.75 0.46 8.84
C VAL A 61 0.63 1.45 8.55
N VAL A 62 0.63 1.99 7.33
CA VAL A 62 -0.37 2.95 6.84
C VAL A 62 -1.08 2.32 5.65
N PHE A 63 -2.40 2.15 5.75
CA PHE A 63 -3.25 1.78 4.62
C PHE A 63 -3.91 3.03 4.07
N MET A 64 -3.81 3.24 2.76
CA MET A 64 -4.34 4.43 2.10
C MET A 64 -5.19 4.02 0.90
N LEU A 65 -6.36 4.62 0.77
CA LEU A 65 -7.27 4.50 -0.37
C LEU A 65 -7.65 5.92 -0.78
N SER A 66 -7.57 6.24 -2.07
CA SER A 66 -8.00 7.55 -2.57
C SER A 66 -9.53 7.57 -2.77
N ASP A 67 -10.18 8.64 -2.34
CA ASP A 67 -11.62 8.85 -2.59
C ASP A 67 -11.92 9.38 -4.00
N ARG A 68 -10.91 9.94 -4.66
CA ARG A 68 -10.96 10.43 -6.04
C ARG A 68 -9.87 9.80 -6.87
N GLU A 69 -10.06 9.85 -8.19
CA GLU A 69 -9.07 9.34 -9.13
C GLU A 69 -7.76 10.14 -9.06
N THR A 70 -6.65 9.42 -8.99
CA THR A 70 -5.32 10.01 -8.91
C THR A 70 -4.32 9.20 -9.71
N ASN A 71 -3.24 9.86 -10.13
CA ASN A 71 -2.09 9.16 -10.71
C ASN A 71 -1.19 8.64 -9.57
N PHE A 72 -0.24 7.77 -9.89
CA PHE A 72 0.65 7.20 -8.88
C PHE A 72 1.59 8.22 -8.23
N TYR A 73 1.99 9.26 -8.97
CA TYR A 73 2.90 10.28 -8.47
C TYR A 73 2.24 11.12 -7.38
N ASP A 74 1.07 11.69 -7.66
CA ASP A 74 0.27 12.50 -6.73
C ASP A 74 -0.08 11.68 -5.47
N PHE A 75 -0.44 10.41 -5.65
CA PHE A 75 -0.72 9.48 -4.55
C PHE A 75 0.52 9.26 -3.66
N ALA A 76 1.69 9.01 -4.25
CA ALA A 76 2.94 8.86 -3.51
C ALA A 76 3.37 10.16 -2.81
N CYS A 77 3.25 11.30 -3.48
CA CYS A 77 3.51 12.62 -2.92
C CYS A 77 2.66 12.90 -1.68
N TYR A 78 1.36 12.58 -1.73
CA TYR A 78 0.47 12.73 -0.59
C TYR A 78 0.91 11.84 0.59
N ALA A 79 1.15 10.55 0.34
CA ALA A 79 1.59 9.62 1.38
C ALA A 79 2.90 10.07 2.03
N GLN A 80 3.87 10.54 1.23
CA GLN A 80 5.15 11.01 1.74
C GLN A 80 5.01 12.31 2.54
N SER A 81 4.36 13.32 1.97
CA SER A 81 4.33 14.68 2.53
C SER A 81 3.35 14.84 3.70
N LYS A 82 2.20 14.16 3.65
CA LYS A 82 1.15 14.30 4.66
C LYS A 82 1.17 13.21 5.71
N LEU A 83 1.55 11.98 5.33
CA LEU A 83 1.54 10.83 6.24
C LEU A 83 2.95 10.39 6.68
N GLY A 84 4.00 11.01 6.14
CA GLY A 84 5.38 10.69 6.52
C GLY A 84 5.84 9.30 6.06
N VAL A 85 5.16 8.72 5.07
CA VAL A 85 5.45 7.39 4.55
C VAL A 85 6.83 7.36 3.87
N ARG A 86 7.62 6.33 4.18
CA ARG A 86 8.99 6.12 3.68
C ARG A 86 9.12 4.92 2.76
N GLN A 87 8.31 3.89 2.96
CA GLN A 87 8.16 2.77 2.03
C GLN A 87 6.70 2.69 1.60
N MET A 88 6.40 2.49 0.32
CA MET A 88 5.02 2.33 -0.12
C MET A 88 4.90 1.37 -1.30
N LEU A 89 3.94 0.46 -1.22
CA LEU A 89 3.58 -0.51 -2.24
C LEU A 89 2.11 -0.32 -2.64
N TYR A 90 1.86 -0.21 -3.94
CA TYR A 90 0.51 -0.28 -4.48
C TYR A 90 -0.04 -1.72 -4.35
N LEU A 91 -1.33 -1.89 -4.06
CA LEU A 91 -1.91 -3.22 -3.81
C LEU A 91 -2.77 -3.74 -4.95
N ASP A 92 -3.83 -3.04 -5.32
CA ASP A 92 -4.84 -3.55 -6.28
C ASP A 92 -5.45 -2.44 -7.14
N GLY A 93 -5.97 -2.85 -8.29
CA GLY A 93 -6.62 -2.08 -9.35
C GLY A 93 -7.83 -1.25 -8.93
N THR A 94 -8.51 -0.71 -9.95
CA THR A 94 -9.60 0.28 -9.86
C THR A 94 -10.74 -0.10 -8.90
N LEU A 95 -10.93 -1.40 -8.60
CA LEU A 95 -11.96 -1.93 -7.71
C LEU A 95 -11.38 -2.24 -6.33
N SER A 96 -11.11 -1.21 -5.54
CA SER A 96 -10.60 -1.34 -4.18
C SER A 96 -11.65 -0.96 -3.15
N LYS A 97 -11.85 -1.79 -2.13
CA LYS A 97 -12.74 -1.51 -0.99
C LYS A 97 -11.95 -1.62 0.32
N MET A 98 -12.29 -0.76 1.28
CA MET A 98 -11.72 -0.80 2.63
C MET A 98 -12.82 -1.10 3.63
N TYR A 99 -12.59 -2.10 4.48
CA TYR A 99 -13.38 -2.34 5.67
C TYR A 99 -12.58 -1.87 6.89
N ARG A 100 -13.24 -1.17 7.81
CA ARG A 100 -12.71 -0.82 9.12
C ARG A 100 -13.64 -1.41 10.18
N LYS A 101 -13.07 -2.06 11.20
CA LYS A 101 -13.87 -2.61 12.31
C LYS A 101 -14.79 -1.53 12.89
N GLY A 102 -16.07 -1.87 13.05
CA GLY A 102 -17.13 -0.95 13.48
C GLY A 102 -17.78 -0.15 12.34
N GLY A 103 -17.30 -0.28 11.10
CA GLY A 103 -17.98 0.19 9.90
C GLY A 103 -18.83 -0.90 9.25
N SER A 104 -19.59 -0.53 8.21
CA SER A 104 -20.27 -1.51 7.36
C SER A 104 -19.27 -2.24 6.45
N VAL A 105 -19.56 -3.51 6.17
CA VAL A 105 -18.83 -4.25 5.14
C VAL A 105 -19.22 -3.68 3.77
N PRO A 106 -18.27 -3.20 2.95
CA PRO A 106 -18.59 -2.69 1.63
C PRO A 106 -19.22 -3.78 0.76
N TRP A 107 -20.33 -3.46 0.10
CA TRP A 107 -20.94 -4.35 -0.87
C TRP A 107 -20.03 -4.51 -2.10
N GLN A 108 -19.96 -5.73 -2.64
CA GLN A 108 -19.25 -6.03 -3.88
C GLN A 108 -20.02 -7.06 -4.71
N TYR A 109 -19.91 -6.93 -6.03
CA TYR A 109 -20.54 -7.84 -6.99
C TYR A 109 -19.65 -9.04 -7.34
N HIS A 110 -18.33 -8.87 -7.27
CA HIS A 110 -17.34 -9.90 -7.57
C HIS A 110 -16.72 -10.47 -6.28
N PRO A 111 -16.20 -11.70 -6.27
CA PRO A 111 -15.47 -12.24 -5.13
C PRO A 111 -14.20 -11.42 -4.83
N PHE A 112 -13.82 -11.34 -3.55
CA PHE A 112 -12.57 -10.66 -3.15
C PHE A 112 -11.37 -11.44 -3.67
N VAL A 113 -10.43 -10.75 -4.34
CA VAL A 113 -9.20 -11.38 -4.86
C VAL A 113 -8.05 -11.25 -3.86
N THR A 114 -8.00 -10.15 -3.10
CA THR A 114 -7.01 -9.91 -2.05
C THR A 114 -7.66 -9.27 -0.82
N MET A 115 -7.57 -9.92 0.33
CA MET A 115 -8.05 -9.38 1.61
C MET A 115 -6.85 -9.23 2.56
N ILE A 116 -6.62 -8.00 3.03
CA ILE A 116 -5.60 -7.71 4.03
C ILE A 116 -6.29 -7.33 5.33
N THR A 117 -6.15 -8.19 6.34
CA THR A 117 -6.67 -7.92 7.68
C THR A 117 -5.54 -7.45 8.57
N VAL A 118 -5.78 -6.35 9.29
CA VAL A 118 -4.86 -5.84 10.31
C VAL A 118 -5.51 -6.06 11.66
N GLU A 119 -4.89 -6.87 12.50
CA GLU A 119 -5.28 -7.05 13.88
C GLU A 119 -4.19 -6.50 14.79
N ARG A 120 -4.57 -5.60 15.71
CA ARG A 120 -3.67 -5.16 16.77
C ARG A 120 -3.81 -6.16 17.91
N LYS A 121 -2.70 -6.82 18.28
CA LYS A 121 -2.62 -7.57 19.53
C LYS A 121 -2.52 -6.61 20.71
#